data_AF-A0A6J8D0J9-F1
#
_entry.id   AF-A0A6J8D0J9-F1
#
_cell.length_a   1.000
_cell.length_b   1.000
_cell.length_c   1.000
_cell.angle_alpha   90.00
_cell.angle_beta   90.00
_cell.angle_gamma   90.00
#
_symmetry.space_group_name_H-M   'P 1'
#
loop_
_entity.id
_entity.type
_entity.pdbx_description
1 polymer ?
#
loop_
_entity_poly.entity_id
_entity_poly.type
_entity_poly.pdbx_seq_one_letter_code
_entity_poly.pdbx_strand_id
1 'polypeptide(L)'
;MEKYGGNFQKIKNKISFICDAIPMCYTGNHELCRRHSFACKGGKKFWLKNSSFLNSMFKILNTIENISEIRKCILYRLGPDALNRTKLNLNTQKVEGFNRSLRRSLPKNVTFTKNFEGRVHAAVHSVNLGPGESLMLICDQLGTPVTAGSSVEQSLKSIQKLINYKKSIKSHLNIKNHCLTKGSIFIKRTQSRRRIETMKKINFYPTPTRKLLGKKQEHGYAKVKRVHRTSKN
;
A
#
# COMPACT_ATOMS: atom_id res chain seq x y z
N MET A 1 -11.84 -8.28 -2.20
CA MET A 1 -11.80 -9.69 -1.76
C MET A 1 -12.58 -9.92 -0.47
N GLU A 2 -12.60 -8.96 0.45
CA GLU A 2 -13.31 -9.05 1.74
C GLU A 2 -14.81 -9.37 1.61
N LYS A 3 -15.51 -8.77 0.64
CA LYS A 3 -16.95 -9.03 0.38
C LYS A 3 -17.29 -10.52 0.13
N TYR A 4 -16.33 -11.31 -0.33
CA TYR A 4 -16.53 -12.74 -0.62
C TYR A 4 -15.66 -13.65 0.27
N GLY A 5 -15.07 -13.13 1.36
CA GLY A 5 -14.27 -13.92 2.30
C GLY A 5 -13.09 -14.65 1.65
N GLY A 6 -12.56 -14.15 0.53
CA GLY A 6 -11.48 -14.82 -0.21
C GLY A 6 -11.93 -16.01 -1.09
N ASN A 7 -13.25 -16.27 -1.23
CA ASN A 7 -13.75 -17.27 -2.17
C ASN A 7 -13.45 -16.84 -3.62
N PHE A 8 -12.35 -17.34 -4.15
CA PHE A 8 -11.81 -16.94 -5.44
C PHE A 8 -12.75 -17.28 -6.60
N GLN A 9 -13.48 -18.41 -6.52
CA GLN A 9 -14.39 -18.82 -7.59
C GLN A 9 -15.57 -17.86 -7.72
N LYS A 10 -16.16 -17.43 -6.59
CA LYS A 10 -17.21 -16.40 -6.57
C LYS A 10 -16.72 -15.07 -7.13
N ILE A 11 -15.48 -14.70 -6.82
CA ILE A 11 -14.84 -13.48 -7.35
C ILE A 11 -14.67 -13.59 -8.87
N LYS A 12 -14.11 -14.71 -9.37
CA LYS A 12 -13.89 -14.97 -10.80
C LYS A 12 -15.21 -14.89 -11.58
N ASN A 13 -16.25 -15.56 -11.08
CA ASN A 13 -17.58 -15.55 -11.68
C ASN A 13 -18.22 -14.15 -11.67
N LYS A 14 -17.94 -13.31 -10.67
CA LYS A 14 -18.48 -11.96 -10.64
C LYS A 14 -17.73 -11.02 -11.59
N ILE A 15 -16.42 -11.22 -11.73
CA ILE A 15 -15.56 -10.39 -12.57
C ILE A 15 -15.80 -10.62 -14.07
N SER A 16 -16.21 -11.82 -14.49
CA SER A 16 -16.58 -12.07 -15.90
C SER A 16 -17.62 -11.06 -16.40
N PHE A 17 -18.69 -10.82 -15.63
CA PHE A 17 -19.72 -9.82 -15.96
C PHE A 17 -19.27 -8.36 -15.82
N ILE A 18 -18.18 -8.11 -15.07
CA ILE A 18 -17.63 -6.76 -14.91
C ILE A 18 -16.90 -6.33 -16.18
N CYS A 19 -16.28 -7.26 -16.89
CA CYS A 19 -15.65 -6.99 -18.18
C CYS A 19 -16.63 -6.42 -19.21
N ASP A 20 -17.92 -6.76 -19.12
CA ASP A 20 -18.98 -6.20 -19.96
C ASP A 20 -19.59 -4.92 -19.36
N ALA A 21 -19.70 -4.84 -18.03
CA ALA A 21 -20.32 -3.69 -17.36
C ALA A 21 -19.44 -2.42 -17.36
N ILE A 22 -18.11 -2.54 -17.31
CA ILE A 22 -17.21 -1.38 -17.28
C ILE A 22 -17.21 -0.60 -18.61
N PRO A 23 -17.05 -1.23 -19.80
CA PRO A 23 -17.11 -0.50 -21.07
C PRO A 23 -18.43 0.26 -21.22
N MET A 24 -19.55 -0.40 -20.93
CA MET A 24 -20.89 0.22 -20.97
C MET A 24 -20.97 1.41 -20.01
N CYS A 25 -20.38 1.30 -18.82
CA CYS A 25 -20.32 2.40 -17.86
C CYS A 25 -19.59 3.64 -18.39
N TYR A 26 -18.54 3.47 -19.20
CA TYR A 26 -17.79 4.59 -19.80
C TYR A 26 -18.51 5.25 -20.98
N THR A 27 -19.41 4.52 -21.64
CA THR A 27 -20.31 5.09 -22.67
C THR A 27 -21.49 5.85 -22.07
N GLY A 28 -21.70 5.76 -20.75
CA GLY A 28 -22.81 6.39 -20.03
C GLY A 28 -24.00 5.47 -19.80
N ASN A 29 -23.99 4.23 -20.30
CA ASN A 29 -24.98 3.22 -19.94
C ASN A 29 -24.62 2.57 -18.60
N HIS A 30 -25.48 2.74 -17.60
CA HIS A 30 -25.25 2.26 -16.23
C HIS A 30 -26.16 1.10 -15.80
N GLU A 31 -26.92 0.49 -16.71
CA GLU A 31 -27.86 -0.60 -16.39
C GLU A 31 -27.15 -1.79 -15.72
N LEU A 32 -26.01 -2.20 -16.31
CA LEU A 32 -25.21 -3.31 -15.80
C LEU A 32 -24.44 -2.95 -14.51
N CYS A 33 -24.22 -1.65 -14.25
CA CYS A 33 -23.44 -1.22 -13.09
C CYS A 33 -24.11 -1.62 -11.78
N ARG A 34 -25.44 -1.48 -11.68
CA ARG A 34 -26.19 -1.77 -10.44
C ARG A 34 -26.06 -3.24 -10.02
N ARG A 35 -25.98 -4.15 -11.00
CA ARG A 35 -25.92 -5.60 -10.76
C ARG A 35 -24.48 -6.11 -10.64
N HIS A 36 -23.56 -5.58 -11.45
CA HIS A 36 -22.24 -6.18 -11.64
C HIS A 36 -21.08 -5.31 -11.15
N SER A 37 -21.20 -3.98 -11.08
CA SER A 37 -20.09 -3.12 -10.69
C SER A 37 -19.85 -3.10 -9.17
N PHE A 38 -18.58 -3.10 -8.78
CA PHE A 38 -18.17 -2.86 -7.39
C PHE A 38 -17.94 -1.37 -7.08
N ALA A 39 -17.77 -0.53 -8.11
CA ALA A 39 -17.38 0.87 -7.96
C ALA A 39 -18.52 1.84 -8.33
N CYS A 40 -19.28 1.52 -9.37
CA CYS A 40 -20.38 2.36 -9.85
C CYS A 40 -21.71 1.83 -9.32
N LYS A 41 -22.49 2.66 -8.60
CA LYS A 41 -23.83 2.28 -8.11
C LYS A 41 -24.93 2.51 -9.15
N GLY A 42 -24.58 3.10 -10.30
CA GLY A 42 -25.51 3.51 -11.35
C GLY A 42 -26.36 4.74 -10.99
N GLY A 43 -27.16 5.20 -11.95
CA GLY A 43 -28.06 6.36 -11.82
C GLY A 43 -27.33 7.63 -11.37
N LYS A 44 -27.88 8.33 -10.35
CA LYS A 44 -27.32 9.59 -9.84
C LYS A 44 -25.99 9.44 -9.08
N LYS A 45 -25.60 8.21 -8.70
CA LYS A 45 -24.38 7.87 -7.93
C LYS A 45 -23.36 7.12 -8.80
N PHE A 46 -23.13 7.64 -10.01
CA PHE A 46 -22.11 7.10 -10.90
C PHE A 46 -20.70 7.46 -10.41
N TRP A 47 -19.74 6.59 -10.69
CA TRP A 47 -18.39 6.66 -10.10
C TRP A 47 -17.57 7.88 -10.57
N LEU A 48 -17.84 8.42 -11.78
CA LEU A 48 -17.16 9.61 -12.30
C LEU A 48 -17.41 10.87 -11.47
N LYS A 49 -18.55 11.00 -10.76
CA LYS A 49 -18.78 12.13 -9.82
C LYS A 49 -17.74 12.19 -8.71
N ASN A 50 -17.24 11.02 -8.30
CA ASN A 50 -16.29 10.88 -7.21
C ASN A 50 -14.87 10.59 -7.73
N SER A 51 -14.66 10.65 -9.05
CA SER A 51 -13.36 10.38 -9.66
C SER A 51 -12.43 11.56 -9.45
N SER A 52 -11.22 11.30 -8.95
CA SER A 52 -10.16 12.31 -8.86
C SER A 52 -9.37 12.45 -10.16
N PHE A 53 -9.65 11.62 -11.17
CA PHE A 53 -8.83 11.50 -12.38
C PHE A 53 -9.55 11.90 -13.66
N LEU A 54 -10.87 11.81 -13.71
CA LEU A 54 -11.67 12.06 -14.90
C LEU A 54 -12.80 13.04 -14.57
N ASN A 55 -13.16 13.87 -15.55
CA ASN A 55 -14.28 14.79 -15.43
C ASN A 55 -15.59 14.01 -15.28
N SER A 56 -16.51 14.54 -14.47
CA SER A 56 -17.88 14.05 -14.29
C SER A 56 -18.67 13.92 -15.61
N MET A 57 -18.32 14.70 -16.63
CA MET A 57 -18.95 14.67 -17.97
C MET A 57 -18.24 13.77 -18.97
N PHE A 58 -17.16 13.07 -18.57
CA PHE A 58 -16.41 12.20 -19.45
C PHE A 58 -17.27 11.05 -19.97
N LYS A 59 -17.33 10.89 -21.30
CA LYS A 59 -17.98 9.77 -21.98
C LYS A 59 -17.16 9.34 -23.18
N ILE A 60 -17.12 8.04 -23.42
CA ILE A 60 -16.52 7.47 -24.62
C ILE A 60 -17.63 7.21 -25.64
N LEU A 61 -17.34 7.45 -26.91
CA LEU A 61 -18.26 7.13 -28.01
C LEU A 61 -18.53 5.63 -28.05
N ASN A 62 -19.81 5.25 -28.16
CA ASN A 62 -20.26 3.87 -28.19
C ASN A 62 -20.03 3.24 -29.57
N THR A 63 -18.76 3.08 -29.95
CA THR A 63 -18.35 2.33 -31.15
C THR A 63 -17.84 0.94 -30.74
N ILE A 64 -18.04 -0.03 -31.63
CA ILE A 64 -17.62 -1.42 -31.39
C ILE A 64 -16.11 -1.50 -31.15
N GLU A 65 -15.33 -0.70 -31.89
CA GLU A 65 -13.88 -0.60 -31.76
C GLU A 65 -13.47 -0.10 -30.37
N ASN A 66 -14.04 1.01 -29.91
CA ASN A 66 -13.75 1.57 -28.58
C ASN A 66 -14.10 0.57 -27.46
N ILE A 67 -15.25 -0.09 -27.55
CA ILE A 67 -15.66 -1.10 -26.58
C ILE A 67 -14.67 -2.26 -26.57
N SER A 68 -14.24 -2.72 -27.74
CA SER A 68 -13.28 -3.82 -27.90
C SER A 68 -11.92 -3.48 -27.29
N GLU A 69 -11.41 -2.27 -27.53
CA GLU A 69 -10.14 -1.81 -26.94
C GLU A 69 -10.22 -1.71 -25.41
N ILE A 70 -11.29 -1.10 -24.89
CA ILE A 70 -11.49 -1.00 -23.44
C ILE A 70 -11.58 -2.41 -22.83
N ARG A 71 -12.29 -3.34 -23.49
CA ARG A 71 -12.39 -4.73 -23.06
C ARG A 71 -11.02 -5.41 -23.01
N LYS A 72 -10.16 -5.20 -24.01
CA LYS A 72 -8.77 -5.70 -23.99
C LYS A 72 -7.99 -5.16 -22.80
N CYS A 73 -8.07 -3.85 -22.53
CA CYS A 73 -7.41 -3.23 -21.37
C CYS A 73 -7.93 -3.78 -20.04
N ILE A 74 -9.25 -4.02 -19.93
CA ILE A 74 -9.85 -4.60 -18.74
C ILE A 74 -9.39 -6.04 -18.56
N LEU A 75 -9.43 -6.87 -19.60
CA LEU A 75 -8.98 -8.27 -19.54
C LEU A 75 -7.49 -8.38 -19.19
N TYR A 76 -6.66 -7.44 -19.62
CA TYR A 76 -5.27 -7.39 -19.18
C TYR A 76 -5.12 -7.25 -17.65
N ARG A 77 -6.02 -6.50 -16.98
CA ARG A 77 -5.97 -6.25 -15.53
C ARG A 77 -6.85 -7.15 -14.68
N LEU A 78 -8.02 -7.54 -15.19
CA LEU A 78 -9.08 -8.27 -14.50
C LEU A 78 -9.40 -9.62 -15.16
N GLY A 79 -8.65 -9.99 -16.21
CA GLY A 79 -8.81 -11.28 -16.86
C GLY A 79 -8.39 -12.45 -15.97
N PRO A 80 -8.74 -13.68 -16.36
CA PRO A 80 -8.54 -14.87 -15.54
C PRO A 80 -7.08 -15.06 -15.09
N ASP A 81 -6.11 -14.78 -15.95
CA ASP A 81 -4.68 -14.91 -15.62
C ASP A 81 -4.19 -13.85 -14.64
N ALA A 82 -4.68 -12.62 -14.77
CA ALA A 82 -4.40 -11.57 -13.81
C ALA A 82 -5.03 -11.87 -12.45
N LEU A 83 -6.24 -12.44 -12.43
CA LEU A 83 -6.90 -12.88 -11.21
C LEU A 83 -6.17 -14.04 -10.55
N ASN A 84 -5.74 -15.04 -11.32
CA ASN A 84 -4.98 -16.17 -10.79
C ASN A 84 -3.67 -15.70 -10.14
N ARG A 85 -2.95 -14.77 -10.79
CA ARG A 85 -1.74 -14.16 -10.23
C ARG A 85 -2.00 -13.36 -8.96
N THR A 86 -3.18 -12.75 -8.83
CA THR A 86 -3.54 -11.89 -7.68
C THR A 86 -4.35 -12.62 -6.60
N LYS A 87 -4.67 -13.91 -6.77
CA LYS A 87 -5.52 -14.71 -5.87
C LYS A 87 -5.10 -14.64 -4.41
N LEU A 88 -3.79 -14.70 -4.14
CA LEU A 88 -3.25 -14.70 -2.78
C LEU A 88 -3.02 -13.28 -2.22
N ASN A 89 -3.34 -12.24 -3.02
CA ASN A 89 -3.08 -10.84 -2.71
C ASN A 89 -1.63 -10.61 -2.21
N LEU A 90 -0.68 -11.36 -2.78
CA LEU A 90 0.74 -11.21 -2.50
C LEU A 90 1.22 -9.98 -3.26
N ASN A 91 1.65 -8.98 -2.51
CA ASN A 91 2.30 -7.80 -3.06
C ASN A 91 3.70 -7.69 -2.48
N THR A 92 4.56 -6.89 -3.13
CA THR A 92 5.94 -6.70 -2.72
C THR A 92 6.03 -6.24 -1.25
N GLN A 93 5.10 -5.38 -0.82
CA GLN A 93 5.04 -4.91 0.58
C GLN A 93 4.75 -6.05 1.58
N LYS A 94 3.93 -7.03 1.21
CA LYS A 94 3.59 -8.19 2.03
C LYS A 94 4.77 -9.15 2.10
N VAL A 95 5.46 -9.35 0.98
CA VAL A 95 6.71 -10.15 0.93
C VAL A 95 7.80 -9.48 1.78
N GLU A 96 8.01 -8.17 1.65
CA GLU A 96 8.96 -7.42 2.47
C GLU A 96 8.60 -7.43 3.96
N GLY A 97 7.31 -7.25 4.28
CA GLY A 97 6.79 -7.34 5.64
C GLY A 97 7.03 -8.71 6.26
N PHE A 98 6.76 -9.77 5.50
CA PHE A 98 7.07 -11.13 5.91
C PHE A 98 8.57 -11.34 6.09
N ASN A 99 9.41 -10.95 5.12
CA ASN A 99 10.86 -11.09 5.21
C ASN A 99 11.44 -10.34 6.44
N ARG A 100 10.90 -9.17 6.77
CA ARG A 100 11.27 -8.43 7.98
C ARG A 100 10.85 -9.18 9.25
N SER A 101 9.64 -9.73 9.29
CA SER A 101 9.17 -10.56 10.41
C SER A 101 10.01 -11.82 10.55
N LEU A 102 10.30 -12.51 9.45
CA LEU A 102 11.12 -13.70 9.40
C LEU A 102 12.53 -13.44 9.95
N ARG A 103 13.20 -12.37 9.52
CA ARG A 103 14.54 -12.00 10.04
C ARG A 103 14.53 -11.66 11.53
N ARG A 104 13.40 -11.18 12.06
CA ARG A 104 13.24 -10.93 13.50
C ARG A 104 13.03 -12.23 14.28
N SER A 105 12.25 -13.16 13.72
CA SER A 105 12.01 -14.47 14.31
C SER A 105 13.19 -15.43 14.14
N LEU A 106 13.99 -15.25 13.10
CA LEU A 106 15.16 -16.06 12.74
C LEU A 106 16.34 -15.14 12.40
N PRO A 107 17.04 -14.60 13.41
CA PRO A 107 18.27 -13.86 13.20
C PRO A 107 19.34 -14.74 12.54
N LYS A 108 20.10 -14.18 11.61
CA LYS A 108 21.12 -14.94 10.85
C LYS A 108 22.24 -15.52 11.71
N ASN A 109 22.46 -14.95 12.89
CA ASN A 109 23.51 -15.34 13.83
C ASN A 109 23.06 -16.41 14.84
N VAL A 110 21.83 -16.94 14.72
CA VAL A 110 21.30 -17.94 15.65
C VAL A 110 20.67 -19.10 14.87
N THR A 111 21.11 -20.31 15.16
CA THR A 111 20.58 -21.54 14.57
C THR A 111 19.53 -22.16 15.48
N PHE A 112 18.32 -22.40 14.96
CA PHE A 112 17.20 -22.98 15.72
C PHE A 112 16.89 -24.40 15.25
N THR A 113 17.74 -25.38 15.52
CA THR A 113 17.58 -26.75 14.98
C THR A 113 16.24 -27.41 15.32
N LYS A 114 15.75 -27.26 16.55
CA LYS A 114 14.51 -27.90 17.02
C LYS A 114 13.24 -27.11 16.70
N ASN A 115 13.33 -25.78 16.68
CA ASN A 115 12.16 -24.88 16.67
C ASN A 115 12.11 -23.96 15.43
N PHE A 116 12.91 -24.25 14.40
CA PHE A 116 12.96 -23.44 13.18
C PHE A 116 11.57 -23.30 12.55
N GLU A 117 10.94 -24.43 12.25
CA GLU A 117 9.66 -24.47 11.55
C GLU A 117 8.57 -23.74 12.33
N GLY A 118 8.45 -24.02 13.63
CA GLY A 118 7.50 -23.32 14.51
C GLY A 118 7.68 -21.81 14.50
N ARG A 119 8.94 -21.32 14.48
CA ARG A 119 9.25 -19.88 14.39
C ARG A 119 8.87 -19.29 13.03
N VAL A 120 9.09 -20.02 11.93
CA VAL A 120 8.65 -19.60 10.59
C VAL A 120 7.13 -19.50 10.55
N HIS A 121 6.42 -20.54 10.98
CA HIS A 121 4.96 -20.58 10.95
C HIS A 121 4.33 -19.50 11.85
N ALA A 122 4.88 -19.28 13.04
CA ALA A 122 4.44 -18.20 13.92
C ALA A 122 4.63 -16.80 13.27
N ALA A 123 5.74 -16.59 12.56
CA ALA A 123 5.98 -15.35 11.82
C ALA A 123 4.96 -15.17 10.68
N VAL A 124 4.70 -16.21 9.88
CA VAL A 124 3.69 -16.19 8.81
C VAL A 124 2.30 -15.86 9.39
N HIS A 125 1.91 -16.55 10.47
CA HIS A 125 0.60 -16.40 11.10
C HIS A 125 0.40 -14.98 11.65
N SER A 126 1.41 -14.46 12.36
CA SER A 126 1.42 -13.10 12.90
C SER A 126 1.36 -12.01 11.83
N VAL A 127 2.00 -12.18 10.67
CA VAL A 127 1.93 -11.21 9.57
C VAL A 127 0.55 -11.19 8.91
N ASN A 128 -0.13 -12.34 8.85
CA ASN A 128 -1.44 -12.46 8.20
C ASN A 128 -2.59 -11.96 9.10
N LEU A 129 -2.63 -12.37 10.37
CA LEU A 129 -3.70 -12.02 11.32
C LEU A 129 -3.38 -10.77 12.15
N GLY A 130 -2.10 -10.54 12.40
CA GLY A 130 -1.63 -9.60 13.40
C GLY A 130 -1.15 -10.33 14.67
N PRO A 131 -0.18 -9.77 15.40
CA PRO A 131 0.48 -10.44 16.50
C PRO A 131 -0.44 -10.75 17.69
N GLY A 132 -1.42 -9.88 17.98
CA GLY A 132 -2.34 -10.08 19.10
C GLY A 132 -3.30 -11.24 18.85
N GLU A 133 -4.06 -11.17 17.76
CA GLU A 133 -4.99 -12.25 17.35
C GLU A 133 -4.26 -13.56 17.10
N SER A 134 -3.09 -13.51 16.45
CA SER A 134 -2.27 -14.70 16.19
C SER A 134 -1.93 -15.44 17.48
N LEU A 135 -1.47 -14.73 18.51
CA LEU A 135 -1.06 -15.38 19.75
C LEU A 135 -2.27 -15.95 20.51
N MET A 136 -3.37 -15.19 20.57
CA MET A 136 -4.60 -15.67 21.22
C MET A 136 -5.11 -16.95 20.57
N LEU A 137 -5.16 -17.00 19.23
CA LEU A 137 -5.58 -18.20 18.50
C LEU A 137 -4.65 -19.39 18.73
N ILE A 138 -3.32 -19.17 18.72
CA ILE A 138 -2.36 -20.26 18.98
C ILE A 138 -2.55 -20.81 20.40
N CYS A 139 -2.66 -19.95 21.40
CA CYS A 139 -2.90 -20.34 22.80
C CYS A 139 -4.21 -21.13 22.96
N ASP A 140 -5.28 -20.66 22.34
CA ASP A 140 -6.59 -21.32 22.32
C ASP A 140 -6.51 -22.74 21.74
N GLN A 141 -5.85 -22.89 20.58
CA GLN A 141 -5.67 -24.18 19.91
C GLN A 141 -4.74 -25.15 20.65
N LEU A 142 -3.81 -24.63 21.45
CA LEU A 142 -2.94 -25.43 22.31
C LEU A 142 -3.61 -25.83 23.64
N GLY A 143 -4.90 -25.51 23.84
CA GLY A 143 -5.60 -25.79 25.09
C GLY A 143 -5.16 -24.93 26.27
N THR A 144 -4.43 -23.84 26.00
CA THR A 144 -3.97 -22.88 27.01
C THR A 144 -4.50 -21.47 26.70
N PRO A 145 -5.84 -21.28 26.62
CA PRO A 145 -6.42 -20.00 26.24
C PRO A 145 -6.01 -18.91 27.24
N VAL A 146 -5.76 -17.71 26.71
CA VAL A 146 -5.46 -16.55 27.54
C VAL A 146 -6.70 -16.21 28.38
N THR A 147 -6.55 -16.14 29.70
CA THR A 147 -7.65 -15.85 30.62
C THR A 147 -8.35 -14.54 30.26
N ALA A 148 -9.67 -14.58 30.12
CA ALA A 148 -10.47 -13.41 29.81
C ALA A 148 -10.32 -12.33 30.90
N GLY A 149 -10.18 -11.07 30.48
CA GLY A 149 -9.98 -9.93 31.37
C GLY A 149 -8.57 -9.77 31.92
N SER A 150 -7.67 -10.73 31.69
CA SER A 150 -6.28 -10.64 32.15
C SER A 150 -5.53 -9.46 31.53
N SER A 151 -4.49 -8.98 32.24
CA SER A 151 -3.59 -7.94 31.73
C SER A 151 -2.94 -8.33 30.38
N VAL A 152 -2.66 -9.63 30.20
CA VAL A 152 -2.11 -10.19 28.95
C VAL A 152 -3.12 -10.04 27.81
N GLU A 153 -4.38 -10.43 28.03
CA GLU A 153 -5.43 -10.30 27.01
C GLU A 153 -5.63 -8.83 26.60
N GLN A 154 -5.69 -7.93 27.59
CA GLN A 154 -5.83 -6.49 27.35
C GLN A 154 -4.66 -5.93 26.54
N SER A 155 -3.44 -6.38 26.84
CA SER A 155 -2.23 -5.99 26.10
C SER A 155 -2.24 -6.50 24.66
N LEU A 156 -2.66 -7.75 24.42
CA LEU A 156 -2.75 -8.30 23.06
C LEU A 156 -3.84 -7.58 22.24
N LYS A 157 -5.00 -7.29 22.85
CA LYS A 157 -6.07 -6.50 22.24
C LYS A 157 -5.61 -5.09 21.91
N SER A 158 -4.84 -4.42 22.79
CA SER A 158 -4.34 -3.06 22.53
C SER A 158 -3.35 -3.01 21.37
N ILE A 159 -2.41 -3.97 21.31
CA ILE A 159 -1.47 -4.12 20.19
C ILE A 159 -2.23 -4.32 18.87
N GLN A 160 -3.23 -5.20 18.86
CA GLN A 160 -4.04 -5.48 17.67
C GLN A 160 -4.85 -4.25 17.24
N LYS A 161 -5.49 -3.56 18.18
CA LYS A 161 -6.23 -2.31 17.92
C LYS A 161 -5.33 -1.25 17.28
N LEU A 162 -4.12 -1.05 17.81
CA LEU A 162 -3.15 -0.10 17.27
C LEU A 162 -2.76 -0.44 15.82
N ILE A 163 -2.55 -1.73 15.53
CA ILE A 163 -2.22 -2.20 14.17
C ILE A 163 -3.40 -1.98 13.22
N ASN A 164 -4.61 -2.31 13.64
CA ASN A 164 -5.82 -2.13 12.84
C ASN A 164 -6.08 -0.64 12.58
N TYR A 165 -5.86 0.21 13.57
CA TYR A 165 -5.93 1.67 13.42
C TYR A 165 -4.90 2.20 12.41
N LYS A 166 -3.63 1.76 12.48
CA LYS A 166 -2.62 2.15 11.49
C LYS A 166 -2.97 1.67 10.08
N LYS A 167 -3.54 0.48 9.95
CA LYS A 167 -4.05 -0.05 8.66
C LYS A 167 -5.21 0.80 8.14
N SER A 168 -6.18 1.18 8.99
CA SER A 168 -7.35 1.97 8.59
C SER A 168 -6.96 3.37 8.15
N ILE A 169 -6.07 4.07 8.88
CA ILE A 169 -5.55 5.39 8.49
C ILE A 169 -4.99 5.37 7.06
N LYS A 170 -4.16 4.37 6.71
CA LYS A 170 -3.55 4.27 5.38
C LYS A 170 -4.58 4.13 4.25
N SER A 171 -5.80 3.71 4.57
CA SER A 171 -6.89 3.52 3.61
C SER A 171 -7.71 4.78 3.35
N HIS A 172 -7.66 5.80 4.23
CA HIS A 172 -8.46 7.02 4.10
C HIS A 172 -8.10 7.81 2.84
N LEU A 173 -9.14 8.14 2.07
CA LEU A 173 -9.05 8.84 0.77
C LEU A 173 -8.31 10.19 0.89
N ASN A 174 -8.53 10.92 1.99
CA ASN A 174 -7.92 12.24 2.23
C ASN A 174 -6.40 12.16 2.37
N ILE A 175 -5.88 11.09 2.99
CA ILE A 175 -4.44 10.89 3.16
C ILE A 175 -3.81 10.45 1.84
N LYS A 176 -4.50 9.60 1.06
CA LYS A 176 -4.08 9.26 -0.31
C LYS A 176 -4.02 10.50 -1.20
N ASN A 177 -5.04 11.34 -1.16
CA ASN A 177 -5.10 12.58 -1.94
C ASN A 177 -3.97 13.55 -1.53
N HIS A 178 -3.68 13.67 -0.23
CA HIS A 178 -2.55 14.45 0.27
C HIS A 178 -1.19 13.92 -0.18
N CYS A 179 -1.02 12.60 -0.23
CA CYS A 179 0.21 11.99 -0.75
C CYS A 179 0.35 12.21 -2.26
N LEU A 180 -0.75 12.15 -3.03
CA LEU A 180 -0.75 12.40 -4.47
C LEU A 180 -0.44 13.86 -4.81
N THR A 181 -0.98 14.82 -4.04
CA THR A 181 -0.65 16.24 -4.20
C THR A 181 0.81 16.52 -3.84
N LYS A 182 1.35 15.93 -2.76
CA LYS A 182 2.78 16.04 -2.45
C LYS A 182 3.67 15.41 -3.52
N GLY A 183 3.27 14.25 -4.06
CA GLY A 183 3.98 13.57 -5.14
C GLY A 183 4.02 14.40 -6.42
N SER A 184 2.92 15.03 -6.81
CA SER A 184 2.86 15.90 -7.99
C SER A 184 3.71 17.16 -7.81
N ILE A 185 3.74 17.75 -6.61
CA ILE A 185 4.63 18.87 -6.27
C ILE A 185 6.10 18.45 -6.38
N PHE A 186 6.46 17.25 -5.91
CA PHE A 186 7.81 16.72 -6.02
C PHE A 186 8.22 16.51 -7.48
N ILE A 187 7.36 15.89 -8.29
CA ILE A 187 7.62 15.68 -9.73
C ILE A 187 7.81 17.02 -10.44
N LYS A 188 6.92 18.00 -10.21
CA LYS A 188 7.07 19.36 -10.75
C LYS A 188 8.40 19.99 -10.35
N ARG A 189 8.79 19.90 -9.08
CA ARG A 189 10.09 20.41 -8.59
C ARG A 189 11.28 19.72 -9.25
N THR A 190 11.24 18.40 -9.42
CA THR A 190 12.32 17.66 -10.09
C THR A 190 12.44 18.01 -11.58
N GLN A 191 11.32 18.18 -12.28
CA GLN A 191 11.31 18.63 -13.67
C GLN A 191 11.82 20.08 -13.80
N SER A 192 11.42 20.98 -12.89
CA SER A 192 11.95 22.35 -12.83
C SER A 192 13.46 22.37 -12.58
N ARG A 193 13.98 21.55 -11.67
CA ARG A 193 15.43 21.44 -11.44
C ARG A 193 16.18 20.93 -12.66
N ARG A 194 15.68 19.88 -13.32
CA ARG A 194 16.27 19.37 -14.57
C ARG A 194 16.26 20.42 -15.67
N ARG A 195 15.18 21.20 -15.81
CA ARG A 195 15.11 22.33 -16.76
C ARG A 195 16.15 23.41 -16.47
N ILE A 196 16.33 23.78 -15.20
CA ILE A 196 17.38 24.74 -14.79
C ILE A 196 18.77 24.19 -15.09
N GLU A 197 19.03 22.92 -14.79
CA GLU A 197 20.31 22.27 -15.09
C GLU A 197 20.59 22.19 -16.59
N THR A 198 19.59 21.87 -17.42
CA THR A 198 19.73 21.93 -18.88
C THR A 198 19.96 23.35 -19.37
N MET A 199 19.26 24.35 -18.83
CA MET A 199 19.49 25.76 -19.20
C MET A 199 20.87 26.25 -18.79
N LYS A 200 21.42 25.81 -17.65
CA LYS A 200 22.81 26.08 -17.25
C LYS A 200 23.85 25.39 -18.13
N LYS A 201 23.52 24.24 -18.71
CA LYS A 201 24.39 23.54 -19.67
C LYS A 201 24.35 24.18 -21.06
N ILE A 202 23.20 24.71 -21.46
CA ILE A 202 23.00 25.41 -22.75
C ILE A 202 23.60 26.82 -22.69
N ASN A 203 23.45 27.52 -21.56
CA ASN A 203 24.04 28.83 -21.34
C ASN A 203 25.44 28.69 -20.73
N PHE A 204 26.44 28.45 -21.59
CA PHE A 204 27.85 28.59 -21.24
C PHE A 204 28.18 30.07 -21.04
N TYR A 205 27.86 30.62 -19.87
CA TYR A 205 28.41 31.91 -19.45
C TYR A 205 29.70 31.68 -18.67
N PRO A 206 30.77 32.45 -18.94
CA PRO A 206 32.00 32.35 -18.16
C PRO A 206 31.67 32.72 -16.71
N THR A 207 32.08 31.87 -15.78
CA THR A 207 31.95 32.14 -14.34
C THR A 207 32.57 33.49 -14.01
N PRO A 208 31.85 34.41 -13.33
CA PRO A 208 32.47 35.62 -12.81
C PRO A 208 33.50 35.21 -11.76
N THR A 209 34.71 35.73 -11.89
CA THR A 209 35.81 35.57 -10.94
C THR A 209 35.33 35.86 -9.52
N ARG A 210 35.52 34.88 -8.65
CA ARG A 210 35.12 34.87 -7.25
C ARG A 210 35.88 36.00 -6.51
N LYS A 211 35.26 37.17 -6.35
CA LYS A 211 35.74 38.17 -5.40
C LYS A 211 35.68 37.54 -4.00
N LEU A 212 36.85 37.37 -3.40
CA LEU A 212 37.05 36.96 -2.02
C LEU A 212 36.31 37.94 -1.10
N LEU A 213 35.13 37.56 -0.63
CA LEU A 213 34.38 38.32 0.36
C LEU A 213 33.90 37.38 1.46
N GLY A 214 34.57 37.50 2.61
CA GLY A 214 34.04 37.22 3.94
C GLY A 214 33.92 35.75 4.35
N LYS A 215 34.83 35.30 5.22
CA LYS A 215 34.64 34.13 6.10
C LYS A 215 33.26 34.23 6.77
N LYS A 216 32.32 33.36 6.41
CA LYS A 216 31.16 33.09 7.26
C LYS A 216 31.61 32.14 8.37
N GLN A 217 31.35 32.55 9.61
CA GLN A 217 31.62 31.77 10.82
C GLN A 217 31.03 30.35 10.70
N GLU A 218 31.85 29.36 11.00
CA GLU A 218 31.43 27.96 11.08
C GLU A 218 30.53 27.79 12.32
N HIS A 219 29.27 27.39 12.09
CA HIS A 219 28.38 26.99 13.18
C HIS A 219 28.87 25.67 13.78
N GLY A 220 29.35 25.72 15.02
CA GLY A 220 29.79 24.57 15.79
C GLY A 220 28.65 23.63 16.18
N TYR A 221 28.45 22.57 15.39
CA TYR A 221 27.85 21.34 15.91
C TYR A 221 28.96 20.31 16.13
N ALA A 222 29.71 20.51 17.20
CA ALA A 222 30.59 19.47 17.73
C ALA A 222 29.71 18.34 18.28
N LYS A 223 29.96 17.12 17.78
CA LYS A 223 29.37 15.87 18.26
C LYS A 223 29.64 15.74 19.77
N VAL A 224 28.61 15.77 20.59
CA VAL A 224 28.69 15.36 22.00
C VAL A 224 28.98 13.86 22.03
N LYS A 225 30.24 13.49 22.33
CA LYS A 225 30.60 12.12 22.70
C LYS A 225 29.87 11.77 24.00
N ARG A 226 29.02 10.75 23.99
CA ARG A 226 28.47 10.17 25.23
C ARG A 226 29.62 9.60 26.04
N VAL A 227 29.90 10.21 27.19
CA VAL A 227 30.78 9.65 28.21
C VAL A 227 30.07 8.46 28.85
N HIS A 228 30.68 7.28 28.78
CA HIS A 228 30.31 6.13 29.60
C HIS A 228 30.54 6.47 31.08
N ARG A 229 29.48 6.44 31.89
CA ARG A 229 29.61 6.38 33.35
C ARG A 229 29.93 4.94 33.74
N THR A 230 31.17 4.68 34.11
CA THR A 230 31.55 3.53 34.93
C THR A 230 31.09 3.81 36.37
N SER A 231 30.15 3.01 36.88
CA SER A 231 29.88 2.96 38.33
C SER A 231 30.96 2.09 38.99
N LYS A 232 31.80 2.73 39.81
CA LYS A 232 32.49 2.05 40.91
C LYS A 232 31.84 2.56 42.19
N ASN A 233 31.15 1.65 42.87
CA ASN A 233 31.29 1.31 44.29
C ASN A 233 30.32 0.17 44.57
#